data_AF-A0A1L9MR45-F1
#
_entry.id   AF-A0A1L9MR45-F1
#
_cell.length_a   1.000
_cell.length_b   1.000
_cell.length_c   1.000
_cell.angle_alpha   90.00
_cell.angle_beta   90.00
_cell.angle_gamma   90.00
#
_symmetry.space_group_name_H-M   'P 1'
#
loop_
_entity.id
_entity.type
_entity.pdbx_description
1 polymer ?
#
loop_
_entity_poly.entity_id
_entity_poly.type
_entity_poly.pdbx_seq_one_letter_code
_entity_poly.pdbx_strand_id
1 'polypeptide(L)' 'MKILSTFDRVITEVLADKVRARLTFKGHLDTYRFCDEVWTFLIKDVTFKLDNQTTVSADKVKIVSCNSKRPGEA' A
#
# COMPACT_ATOMS: atom_id res chain seq x y z
N MET A 1 12.32 -15.44 16.02
CA MET A 1 11.03 -15.18 15.35
C MET A 1 10.91 -15.97 14.04
N LYS A 2 10.61 -17.28 14.07
CA LYS A 2 10.44 -18.08 12.83
C LYS A 2 9.02 -17.97 12.24
N ILE A 3 8.03 -17.73 13.10
CA ILE A 3 6.62 -17.63 12.69
C ILE A 3 6.38 -16.33 11.91
N LEU A 4 6.83 -15.19 12.45
CA LEU A 4 6.67 -13.89 11.77
C LEU A 4 7.40 -13.84 10.42
N SER A 5 8.63 -14.35 10.35
CA SER A 5 9.35 -14.43 9.06
C SER A 5 8.63 -15.33 8.05
N THR A 6 7.96 -16.39 8.52
CA THR A 6 7.15 -17.25 7.65
C THR A 6 5.89 -16.53 7.19
N PHE A 7 5.24 -15.77 8.08
CA PHE A 7 4.10 -14.93 7.75
C PHE A 7 4.45 -13.88 6.69
N ASP A 8 5.52 -13.11 6.89
CA ASP A 8 5.96 -12.04 5.98
C ASP A 8 6.22 -12.58 4.56
N ARG A 9 6.84 -13.75 4.47
CA ARG A 9 7.06 -14.43 3.19
C ARG A 9 5.73 -14.83 2.55
N VAL A 10 4.88 -15.54 3.28
CA VAL A 10 3.62 -16.09 2.75
C VAL A 10 2.64 -14.99 2.35
N ILE A 11 2.50 -13.92 3.12
CA ILE A 11 1.57 -12.83 2.78
C ILE A 11 2.00 -12.13 1.48
N THR A 12 3.30 -11.91 1.29
CA THR A 12 3.83 -11.28 0.07
C THR A 12 3.58 -12.14 -1.16
N GLU A 13 3.82 -13.45 -1.04
CA GLU A 13 3.55 -14.43 -2.12
C GLU A 13 2.05 -14.48 -2.48
N VAL A 14 1.17 -14.59 -1.48
CA VAL A 14 -0.27 -14.71 -1.68
C VAL A 14 -0.86 -13.43 -2.27
N LEU A 15 -0.43 -12.25 -1.81
CA LEU A 15 -0.89 -10.98 -2.37
C LEU A 15 -0.52 -10.86 -3.86
N ALA A 16 0.70 -11.23 -4.25
CA ALA A 16 1.14 -11.19 -5.64
C ALA A 16 0.39 -12.22 -6.53
N ASP A 17 0.20 -13.44 -6.03
CA ASP A 17 -0.40 -14.52 -6.81
C ASP A 17 -1.93 -14.43 -6.89
N LYS A 18 -2.61 -14.15 -5.78
CA LYS A 18 -4.07 -14.30 -5.68
C LYS A 18 -4.85 -13.00 -5.85
N VAL A 19 -4.27 -11.85 -5.57
CA VAL A 19 -5.01 -10.58 -5.62
C VAL A 19 -4.97 -9.99 -7.03
N ARG A 20 -6.15 -9.71 -7.57
CA ARG A 20 -6.35 -9.07 -8.89
C ARG A 20 -7.23 -7.83 -8.83
N ALA A 21 -7.88 -7.59 -7.69
CA ALA A 21 -8.70 -6.42 -7.47
C ALA A 21 -7.85 -5.15 -7.59
N ARG A 22 -8.42 -4.13 -8.23
CA ARG A 22 -7.82 -2.82 -8.40
C ARG A 22 -8.67 -1.79 -7.67
N LEU A 23 -8.01 -0.69 -7.35
CA LEU A 23 -8.68 0.50 -6.83
C LEU A 23 -8.00 1.74 -7.40
N THR A 24 -8.73 2.83 -7.42
CA THR A 24 -8.17 4.17 -7.66
C THR A 24 -8.56 5.06 -6.49
N PHE A 25 -7.77 6.08 -6.20
CA PHE A 25 -8.11 7.03 -5.15
C PHE A 25 -7.80 8.45 -5.58
N LYS A 26 -8.52 9.40 -5.00
CA LYS A 26 -8.28 10.84 -5.10
C LYS A 26 -8.35 11.45 -3.71
N GLY A 27 -7.53 12.46 -3.45
CA GLY A 27 -7.50 13.20 -2.19
C GLY A 27 -6.44 14.29 -2.25
N HIS A 28 -6.28 15.01 -1.16
CA HIS A 28 -5.31 16.11 -1.02
C HIS A 28 -4.08 15.65 -0.27
N LEU A 29 -2.89 15.78 -0.88
CA LEU A 29 -1.64 15.45 -0.19
C LEU A 29 -1.38 16.47 0.92
N ASP A 30 -1.23 15.98 2.15
CA ASP A 30 -0.91 16.80 3.33
C ASP A 30 0.61 16.90 3.50
N THR A 31 1.29 15.75 3.51
CA THR A 31 2.75 15.68 3.58
C THR A 31 3.25 14.33 3.05
N TYR A 32 4.52 14.28 2.68
CA TYR A 32 5.20 13.08 2.21
C TYR A 32 6.60 12.95 2.81
N ARG A 33 7.13 11.72 2.83
CA ARG A 33 8.52 11.43 3.22
C ARG A 33 9.02 10.24 2.43
N PHE A 34 10.27 10.31 2.01
CA PHE A 34 11.03 9.18 1.49
C PHE A 34 12.28 9.00 2.35
N CYS A 35 12.44 7.83 2.95
CA CYS A 35 13.57 7.46 3.80
C CYS A 35 13.73 5.94 3.76
N ASP A 36 14.96 5.44 3.67
CA ASP A 36 15.27 4.00 3.63
C ASP A 36 14.46 3.22 2.59
N GLU A 37 14.33 3.79 1.39
CA GLU A 37 13.54 3.22 0.28
C GLU A 37 12.04 3.02 0.55
N VAL A 38 11.51 3.65 1.61
CA VAL A 38 10.09 3.60 1.95
C VAL A 38 9.46 4.97 1.74
N TRP A 39 8.40 5.01 0.93
CA TRP A 39 7.53 6.16 0.80
C TRP A 39 6.45 6.17 1.88
N THR A 40 6.24 7.34 2.49
CA THR A 40 5.11 7.59 3.39
C THR A 40 4.36 8.82 2.92
N PHE A 41 3.04 8.70 2.69
CA PHE A 41 2.15 9.80 2.35
C PHE A 41 1.06 9.95 3.41
N LEU A 42 0.76 11.18 3.80
CA LEU A 42 -0.47 11.53 4.50
C LEU A 42 -1.38 12.26 3.54
N ILE A 43 -2.58 11.73 3.33
CA ILE A 43 -3.56 12.26 2.37
C ILE A 43 -4.85 12.57 3.12
N LYS A 44 -5.43 13.73 2.87
CA LYS A 44 -6.70 14.22 3.42
C LYS A 44 -7.84 14.10 2.41
N ASP A 45 -9.06 13.99 2.91
CA ASP A 45 -10.31 13.97 2.13
C ASP A 45 -10.24 12.95 0.98
N VAL A 46 -9.90 11.71 1.33
CA VAL A 46 -9.63 10.65 0.36
C VAL A 46 -10.92 9.94 -0.03
N THR A 47 -11.12 9.74 -1.33
CA THR A 47 -12.15 8.85 -1.88
C THR A 47 -11.49 7.74 -2.69
N PHE A 48 -11.72 6.50 -2.27
CA PHE A 48 -11.37 5.29 -2.99
C PHE A 48 -12.53 4.84 -3.87
N LYS A 49 -12.21 4.40 -5.09
CA LYS A 49 -13.13 3.74 -6.02
C LYS A 49 -12.64 2.32 -6.24
N LEU A 50 -13.46 1.36 -5.88
CA LEU A 50 -13.22 -0.07 -6.08
C LEU A 50 -13.81 -0.54 -7.42
N ASP A 51 -13.33 -1.68 -7.93
CA ASP A 51 -13.77 -2.22 -9.22
C ASP A 51 -15.27 -2.53 -9.29
N ASN A 52 -15.90 -2.85 -8.15
CA ASN A 52 -17.33 -3.10 -8.04
C ASN A 52 -18.16 -1.79 -7.94
N GLN A 53 -17.59 -0.65 -8.35
CA GLN A 53 -18.17 0.70 -8.28
C GLN A 53 -18.47 1.20 -6.85
N THR A 54 -18.09 0.44 -5.82
CA THR A 54 -18.21 0.89 -4.43
C THR A 54 -17.21 2.01 -4.19
N THR A 55 -17.68 3.05 -3.50
CA THR A 55 -16.84 4.16 -3.07
C THR A 55 -16.68 4.14 -1.56
N VAL A 56 -15.48 4.43 -1.09
CA VAL A 56 -15.14 4.51 0.34
C VAL A 56 -14.41 5.82 0.57
N SER A 57 -14.88 6.62 1.53
CA SER A 57 -14.27 7.90 1.89
C SER A 57 -13.62 7.86 3.27
N ALA A 58 -12.58 8.67 3.46
CA ALA A 58 -11.92 8.87 4.74
C ALA A 58 -11.31 10.27 4.83
N ASP A 59 -11.42 10.90 6.00
CA ASP A 59 -10.89 12.24 6.25
C ASP A 59 -9.36 12.27 6.17
N LYS A 60 -8.69 11.18 6.59
CA LYS A 60 -7.22 11.07 6.56
C LYS A 60 -6.77 9.63 6.37
N VAL A 61 -5.79 9.44 5.48
CA VAL A 61 -5.15 8.15 5.20
C VAL A 61 -3.63 8.30 5.28
N LYS A 62 -2.96 7.30 5.86
CA LYS A 62 -1.50 7.12 5.78
C LYS A 62 -1.18 5.97 4.83
N ILE A 63 -0.46 6.25 3.76
CA ILE A 63 0.06 5.24 2.84
C ILE A 63 1.53 5.02 3.14
N VAL A 64 1.93 3.78 3.42
CA VAL A 64 3.33 3.37 3.57
C VAL A 64 3.63 2.35 2.47
N SER A 65 4.57 2.68 1.59
CA SER A 65 4.92 1.86 0.43
C SER A 65 6.41 1.56 0.44
N CYS A 66 6.75 0.28 0.59
CA CYS A 66 8.10 -0.20 0.40
C CYS A 66 8.45 -0.29 -1.10
N ASN A 67 9.75 -0.28 -1.41
CA ASN A 67 10.24 -0.62 -2.73
C ASN A 67 9.78 -2.03 -3.13
N SER A 68 9.32 -2.19 -4.37
CA SER A 68 8.88 -3.50 -4.89
C SER A 68 10.05 -4.38 -5.35
N LYS A 69 11.24 -3.78 -5.55
CA LYS A 69 12.46 -4.54 -5.84
C LYS A 69 12.86 -5.35 -4.62
N ARG A 70 13.33 -6.59 -4.85
CA ARG A 70 13.91 -7.38 -3.77
C ARG A 70 15.24 -6.75 -3.34
N PRO A 71 15.61 -6.80 -2.05
CA PRO A 71 16.93 -6.37 -1.61
C PRO A 71 18.02 -7.10 -2.41
N GLY A 72 18.80 -6.36 -3.22
CA GLY A 72 19.87 -6.88 -4.07
C GLY A 72 19.56 -6.98 -5.58
N GLU A 73 18.36 -6.61 -6.04
CA GLU A 73 18.06 -6.46 -7.47
C GLU A 73 18.26 -5.00 -7.92
N ALA A 74 19.11 -4.78 -8.93
CA ALA A 74 19.46 -3.45 -9.46
C ALA A 74 18.29 -2.74 -10.17
#